data_AF-A0A7C5Z2K8-F1
#
_entry.id   AF-A0A7C5Z2K8-F1
#
_cell.length_a   1.000
_cell.length_b   1.000
_cell.length_c   1.000
_cell.angle_alpha   90.00
_cell.angle_beta   90.00
_cell.angle_gamma   90.00
#
_symmetry.space_group_name_H-M   'P 1'
#
loop_
_entity.id
_entity.type
_entity.pdbx_description
1 polymer ?
#
loop_
_entity_poly.entity_id
_entity_poly.type
_entity_poly.pdbx_seq_one_letter_code
_entity_poly.pdbx_strand_id
1 'polypeptide(L)'
;MSKAVQKREKAAENTQELISTLRRWQEIEDGSVAACSGIIDKTQNPLIRLIMEIIRQDSVMHKKVQQVMIDSLEKQAISLAPEELGHIWESVEHHAEMEKETIALAEKARKNCRLFTLRHLLTYLIEDEQKHDRLLAQLEDFKRGIYPYA
;
A
#
# COMPACT_ATOMS: atom_id res chain seq x y z
N MET A 1 44.91 8.13 -24.58
CA MET A 1 44.54 6.95 -23.76
C MET A 1 43.13 7.18 -23.25
N SER A 2 42.13 6.59 -23.92
CA SER A 2 40.71 6.78 -23.58
C SER A 2 40.26 5.68 -22.62
N LYS A 3 39.81 6.07 -21.42
CA LYS A 3 39.15 5.14 -20.49
C LYS A 3 37.72 4.97 -20.95
N ALA A 4 37.42 3.82 -21.55
CA ALA A 4 36.06 3.41 -21.84
C ALA A 4 35.27 3.31 -20.52
N VAL A 5 34.24 4.15 -20.42
CA VAL A 5 33.20 4.03 -19.39
C VAL A 5 32.49 2.70 -19.63
N GLN A 6 32.76 1.71 -18.77
CA GLN A 6 32.01 0.46 -18.76
C GLN A 6 30.56 0.78 -18.42
N LYS A 7 29.71 0.69 -19.45
CA LYS A 7 28.25 0.69 -19.33
C LYS A 7 27.91 -0.53 -18.47
N ARG A 8 27.51 -0.32 -17.20
CA ARG A 8 26.95 -1.39 -16.38
C ARG A 8 25.71 -1.90 -17.10
N GLU A 9 25.79 -3.10 -17.67
CA GLU A 9 24.63 -3.81 -18.19
C GLU A 9 23.66 -4.01 -17.02
N LYS A 10 22.42 -3.54 -17.19
CA LYS A 10 21.35 -3.73 -16.22
C LYS A 10 21.15 -5.25 -16.13
N ALA A 11 21.34 -5.84 -14.96
CA ALA A 11 21.17 -7.27 -14.77
C ALA A 11 19.81 -7.70 -15.35
N ALA A 12 19.79 -8.80 -16.11
CA ALA A 12 18.55 -9.34 -16.66
C ALA A 12 17.56 -9.60 -15.53
N GLU A 13 16.29 -9.26 -15.75
CA GLU A 13 15.24 -9.46 -14.77
C GLU A 13 15.11 -10.95 -14.43
N ASN A 14 15.30 -11.29 -13.16
CA ASN A 14 15.18 -12.67 -12.70
C ASN A 14 13.76 -12.91 -12.16
N THR A 15 12.83 -13.12 -13.08
CA THR A 15 11.40 -13.33 -12.77
C THR A 15 11.18 -14.54 -11.86
N GLN A 16 11.96 -15.61 -12.02
CA GLN A 16 11.84 -16.81 -11.17
C GLN A 16 12.18 -16.52 -9.72
N GLU A 17 13.26 -15.77 -9.47
CA GLU A 17 13.66 -15.38 -8.12
C GLU A 17 12.71 -14.36 -7.50
N LEU A 18 12.13 -13.46 -8.32
CA LEU A 18 11.09 -12.55 -7.84
C LEU A 18 9.85 -13.33 -7.37
N ILE A 19 9.36 -14.28 -8.17
CA ILE A 19 8.21 -15.13 -7.82
C ILE A 19 8.51 -15.96 -6.56
N SER A 20 9.70 -16.58 -6.46
CA SER A 20 10.09 -17.38 -5.29
C SER A 20 10.10 -16.51 -4.02
N THR A 21 10.63 -15.29 -4.12
CA THR A 21 10.65 -14.30 -3.03
C THR A 21 9.24 -13.90 -2.62
N LEU A 22 8.36 -13.58 -3.57
CA LEU A 22 6.98 -13.18 -3.29
C LEU A 22 6.20 -14.30 -2.59
N ARG A 23 6.33 -15.55 -3.06
CA ARG A 23 5.68 -16.72 -2.43
C ARG A 23 6.17 -16.93 -1.00
N ARG A 24 7.49 -16.83 -0.77
CA ARG A 24 8.05 -16.92 0.59
C ARG A 24 7.56 -15.79 1.48
N TRP A 25 7.39 -14.59 0.94
CA TRP A 25 6.82 -13.47 1.68
C TRP A 25 5.36 -13.74 2.06
N GLN A 26 4.54 -14.30 1.17
CA GLN A 26 3.16 -14.68 1.50
C GLN A 26 3.08 -15.67 2.69
N GLU A 27 4.00 -16.63 2.78
CA GLU A 27 4.08 -17.55 3.93
C GLU A 27 4.38 -16.80 5.24
N ILE A 28 5.21 -15.76 5.19
CA ILE A 28 5.51 -14.91 6.35
C ILE A 28 4.27 -14.07 6.72
N GLU A 29 3.53 -13.55 5.74
CA GLU A 29 2.27 -12.82 5.99
C GLU A 29 1.22 -13.72 6.66
N ASP A 30 1.08 -14.98 6.23
CA ASP A 30 0.20 -15.95 6.91
C ASP A 30 0.64 -16.20 8.37
N GLY A 31 1.95 -16.32 8.59
CA GLY A 31 2.51 -16.44 9.94
C GLY A 31 2.21 -15.20 10.80
N SER A 32 2.31 -14.00 10.23
CA SER A 32 1.97 -12.73 10.89
C SER A 32 0.49 -12.68 11.30
N VAL A 33 -0.42 -13.09 10.40
CA VAL A 33 -1.86 -13.15 10.66
C VAL A 33 -2.17 -14.09 11.82
N ALA A 34 -1.57 -15.29 11.82
CA ALA A 34 -1.75 -16.27 12.88
C ALA A 34 -1.18 -15.77 14.23
N ALA A 35 0.01 -15.17 14.21
CA ALA A 35 0.63 -14.60 15.40
C ALA A 35 -0.20 -13.47 16.03
N CYS A 36 -0.68 -12.53 15.20
CA CYS A 36 -1.54 -11.44 15.67
C CYS A 36 -2.85 -11.97 16.28
N SER A 37 -3.48 -12.95 15.62
CA SER A 37 -4.69 -13.60 16.15
C SER A 37 -4.43 -14.26 17.51
N GLY A 38 -3.30 -14.96 17.64
CA GLY A 38 -2.90 -15.57 18.92
C GLY A 38 -2.64 -14.56 20.04
N ILE A 39 -2.20 -13.34 19.73
CA ILE A 39 -2.05 -12.26 20.74
C ILE A 39 -3.41 -11.68 21.10
N ILE A 40 -4.27 -11.45 20.12
CA ILE A 40 -5.64 -10.95 20.30
C ILE A 40 -6.44 -11.86 21.24
N ASP A 41 -6.31 -13.18 21.10
CA ASP A 41 -7.02 -14.14 21.97
C ASP A 41 -6.52 -14.12 23.42
N LYS A 42 -5.28 -13.72 23.66
CA LYS A 42 -4.63 -13.72 24.98
C LYS A 42 -4.81 -12.41 25.76
N THR A 43 -5.23 -11.33 25.11
CA THR A 43 -5.28 -9.99 25.72
C THR A 43 -6.70 -9.49 25.91
N GLN A 44 -6.98 -8.90 27.08
CA GLN A 44 -8.20 -8.14 27.34
C GLN A 44 -7.98 -6.63 27.17
N ASN A 45 -6.75 -6.19 26.90
CA ASN A 45 -6.45 -4.77 26.72
C ASN A 45 -6.93 -4.30 25.33
N PRO A 46 -7.86 -3.32 25.26
CA PRO A 46 -8.47 -2.89 24.00
C PRO A 46 -7.47 -2.21 23.05
N LEU A 47 -6.47 -1.50 23.57
CA LEU A 47 -5.43 -0.87 22.75
C LEU A 47 -4.53 -1.91 22.08
N ILE A 48 -4.10 -2.92 22.83
CA ILE A 48 -3.27 -4.00 22.27
C ILE A 48 -4.06 -4.75 21.21
N ARG A 49 -5.35 -5.05 21.47
CA ARG A 49 -6.23 -5.70 20.50
C ARG A 49 -6.33 -4.90 19.21
N LEU A 50 -6.62 -3.60 19.30
CA LEU A 50 -6.70 -2.71 18.13
C LEU A 50 -5.40 -2.71 17.31
N ILE A 51 -4.24 -2.57 17.95
CA ILE A 51 -2.94 -2.55 17.24
C ILE A 51 -2.70 -3.88 16.53
N MET A 52 -3.00 -5.01 17.17
CA MET A 52 -2.86 -6.32 16.54
C MET A 52 -3.86 -6.53 15.40
N GLU A 53 -5.07 -5.96 15.49
CA GLU A 53 -6.06 -6.02 14.41
C GLU A 53 -5.60 -5.23 13.18
N ILE A 54 -5.04 -4.03 13.38
CA ILE A 54 -4.44 -3.22 12.31
C ILE A 54 -3.36 -4.02 11.58
N ILE A 55 -2.36 -4.51 12.32
CA ILE A 55 -1.23 -5.25 11.72
C ILE A 55 -1.71 -6.52 11.00
N ARG A 56 -2.67 -7.24 11.60
CA ARG A 56 -3.25 -8.43 10.97
C ARG A 56 -3.93 -8.09 9.64
N GLN A 57 -4.70 -7.00 9.59
CA GLN A 57 -5.38 -6.57 8.36
C GLN A 57 -4.37 -6.15 7.28
N ASP A 58 -3.31 -5.45 7.65
CA ASP A 58 -2.23 -5.08 6.74
C ASP A 58 -1.57 -6.32 6.15
N SER A 59 -1.24 -7.33 6.97
CA SER A 59 -0.66 -8.58 6.47
C SER A 59 -1.57 -9.32 5.46
N VAL A 60 -2.89 -9.30 5.69
CA VAL A 60 -3.86 -9.84 4.73
C VAL A 60 -3.81 -9.07 3.41
N MET A 61 -3.77 -7.74 3.48
CA MET A 61 -3.70 -6.90 2.28
C MET A 61 -2.37 -7.06 1.54
N HIS A 62 -1.23 -7.12 2.24
CA HIS A 62 0.08 -7.35 1.65
C HIS A 62 0.13 -8.67 0.88
N LYS A 63 -0.38 -9.75 1.46
CA LYS A 63 -0.47 -11.05 0.79
C LYS A 63 -1.29 -10.96 -0.51
N LYS A 64 -2.39 -10.19 -0.50
CA LYS A 64 -3.21 -9.93 -1.69
C LYS A 64 -2.43 -9.15 -2.76
N VAL A 65 -1.71 -8.10 -2.38
CA VAL A 65 -0.84 -7.34 -3.30
C VAL A 65 0.21 -8.25 -3.92
N GLN A 66 0.89 -9.06 -3.11
CA GLN A 66 1.89 -10.04 -3.58
C GLN A 66 1.26 -11.05 -4.55
N GLN A 67 0.02 -11.50 -4.29
CA GLN A 67 -0.68 -12.41 -5.20
C GLN A 67 -0.97 -11.76 -6.56
N VAL A 68 -1.39 -10.49 -6.57
CA VAL A 68 -1.61 -9.74 -7.82
C VAL A 68 -0.31 -9.63 -8.61
N MET A 69 0.83 -9.42 -7.94
CA MET A 69 2.15 -9.42 -8.60
C MET A 69 2.52 -10.79 -9.16
N ILE A 70 2.30 -11.88 -8.42
CA ILE A 70 2.57 -13.24 -8.91
C ILE A 70 1.68 -13.56 -10.11
N ASP A 71 0.39 -13.26 -10.02
CA ASP A 71 -0.57 -13.51 -11.09
C ASP A 71 -0.24 -12.69 -12.34
N SER A 72 0.31 -11.47 -12.18
CA SER A 72 0.72 -10.66 -13.32
C SER A 72 1.92 -11.22 -14.08
N LEU A 73 2.79 -11.95 -13.38
CA LEU A 73 3.99 -12.58 -13.94
C LEU A 73 3.70 -13.99 -14.49
N GLU A 74 2.82 -14.75 -13.85
CA GLU A 74 2.55 -16.15 -14.20
C GLU A 74 1.34 -16.35 -15.13
N LYS A 75 0.34 -15.46 -15.07
CA LYS A 75 -0.97 -15.68 -15.72
C LYS A 75 -1.28 -14.60 -16.75
N GLN A 76 -1.39 -13.35 -16.33
CA GLN A 76 -1.82 -12.25 -17.20
C GLN A 76 -1.29 -10.93 -16.69
N ALA A 77 -0.50 -10.24 -17.52
CA ALA A 77 0.00 -8.90 -17.21
C ALA A 77 -1.13 -7.95 -16.80
N ILE A 78 -0.88 -7.10 -15.80
CA ILE A 78 -1.82 -6.06 -15.38
C ILE A 78 -2.03 -5.11 -16.55
N SER A 79 -3.27 -5.00 -17.00
CA SER A 79 -3.72 -4.03 -18.00
C SER A 79 -4.82 -3.18 -17.40
N LEU A 80 -4.77 -1.87 -17.64
CA LEU A 80 -5.82 -0.94 -17.28
C LEU A 80 -6.38 -0.37 -18.58
N ALA A 81 -7.63 -0.69 -18.92
CA ALA A 81 -8.23 -0.11 -20.11
C ALA A 81 -8.50 1.39 -19.87
N PRO A 82 -8.19 2.26 -20.84
CA PRO A 82 -8.42 3.69 -20.70
C PRO A 82 -9.88 4.04 -20.36
N GLU A 83 -10.82 3.31 -20.95
CA GLU A 83 -12.26 3.48 -20.74
C GLU A 83 -12.66 3.12 -19.31
N GLU A 84 -12.14 2.00 -18.78
CA GLU A 84 -12.38 1.57 -17.40
C GLU A 84 -11.92 2.64 -16.41
N LEU A 85 -10.74 3.23 -16.64
CA LEU A 85 -10.23 4.31 -15.80
C LEU A 85 -11.09 5.57 -15.93
N GLY A 86 -11.51 5.93 -17.14
CA GLY A 86 -12.42 7.04 -17.38
C GLY A 86 -13.75 6.93 -16.63
N HIS A 87 -14.32 5.72 -16.55
CA HIS A 87 -15.58 5.46 -15.85
C HIS A 87 -15.50 5.66 -14.33
N ILE A 88 -14.34 5.44 -13.72
CA ILE A 88 -14.15 5.56 -12.27
C ILE A 88 -13.45 6.86 -11.87
N TRP A 89 -12.93 7.63 -12.84
CA TRP A 89 -12.03 8.76 -12.58
C TRP A 89 -12.64 9.83 -11.67
N GLU A 90 -13.88 10.24 -11.95
CA GLU A 90 -14.58 11.23 -11.12
C GLU A 90 -14.75 10.75 -9.67
N SER A 91 -14.98 9.45 -9.46
CA SER A 91 -15.07 8.88 -8.11
C SER A 91 -13.71 8.84 -7.41
N VAL A 92 -12.63 8.61 -8.16
CA VAL A 92 -11.24 8.64 -7.64
C VAL A 92 -10.86 10.07 -7.23
N GLU A 93 -11.16 11.07 -8.08
CA GLU A 93 -10.92 12.49 -7.76
C GLU A 93 -11.71 12.93 -6.53
N HIS A 94 -12.99 12.54 -6.47
CA HIS A 94 -13.83 12.84 -5.31
C HIS A 94 -13.26 12.21 -4.02
N HIS A 95 -12.77 10.97 -4.08
CA HIS A 95 -12.15 10.33 -2.92
C HIS A 95 -10.88 11.08 -2.48
N ALA A 96 -10.02 11.49 -3.41
CA ALA A 96 -8.82 12.27 -3.10
C ALA A 96 -9.14 13.63 -2.44
N GLU A 97 -10.27 14.25 -2.79
CA GLU A 97 -10.76 15.47 -2.12
C GLU A 97 -11.23 15.18 -0.68
N MET A 98 -11.95 14.07 -0.47
CA MET A 98 -12.37 13.64 0.86
C MET A 98 -11.18 13.32 1.77
N GLU A 99 -10.10 12.74 1.23
CA GLU A 99 -8.88 12.45 1.98
C GLU A 99 -8.21 13.73 2.50
N LYS A 100 -8.19 14.81 1.72
CA LYS A 100 -7.65 16.12 2.15
C LYS A 100 -8.43 16.69 3.33
N GLU A 101 -9.76 16.58 3.31
CA GLU A 101 -10.59 16.97 4.44
C GLU A 101 -10.29 16.11 5.68
N THR A 102 -10.15 14.79 5.49
CA THR A 102 -9.87 13.83 6.56
C THR A 102 -8.51 14.12 7.22
N ILE A 103 -7.46 14.40 6.43
CA ILE A 103 -6.14 14.81 6.94
C ILE A 103 -6.26 16.09 7.76
N ALA A 104 -6.97 17.10 7.28
CA ALA A 104 -7.13 18.37 8.00
C ALA A 104 -7.84 18.17 9.35
N LEU A 105 -8.88 17.32 9.40
CA LEU A 105 -9.57 16.95 10.62
C LEU A 105 -8.66 16.18 11.58
N ALA A 106 -7.91 15.20 11.09
CA ALA A 106 -7.00 14.40 11.88
C ALA A 106 -5.85 15.24 12.46
N GLU A 107 -5.28 16.16 11.68
CA GLU A 107 -4.29 17.11 12.18
C GLU A 107 -4.85 18.03 13.26
N LYS A 108 -6.05 18.58 13.06
CA LYS A 108 -6.74 19.40 14.04
C LYS A 108 -6.99 18.62 15.33
N ALA A 109 -7.46 17.37 15.23
CA ALA A 109 -7.63 16.49 16.38
C ALA A 109 -6.30 16.25 17.10
N ARG A 110 -5.22 15.96 16.37
CA ARG A 110 -3.87 15.73 16.95
C ARG A 110 -3.32 16.97 17.66
N LYS A 111 -3.56 18.17 17.14
CA LYS A 111 -3.16 19.45 17.76
C LYS A 111 -3.92 19.69 19.08
N ASN A 112 -5.18 19.26 19.17
CA ASN A 112 -6.02 19.43 20.36
C ASN A 112 -5.91 18.30 21.38
N CYS A 113 -5.24 17.19 21.04
CA CYS A 113 -5.04 16.06 21.94
C CYS A 113 -3.69 16.14 22.66
N ARG A 114 -3.68 16.05 24.00
CA ARG A 114 -2.45 15.96 24.81
C ARG A 114 -2.13 14.55 25.28
N LEU A 115 -3.09 13.63 25.23
CA LEU A 115 -2.91 12.25 25.68
C LEU A 115 -2.00 11.49 24.71
N PHE A 116 -0.87 11.00 25.23
CA PHE A 116 0.19 10.37 24.43
C PHE A 116 -0.35 9.23 23.54
N THR A 117 -1.11 8.30 24.11
CA THR A 117 -1.66 7.15 23.39
C THR A 117 -2.59 7.57 22.25
N LEU A 118 -3.51 8.50 22.50
CA LEU A 118 -4.43 8.97 21.47
C LEU A 118 -3.72 9.78 20.38
N ARG A 119 -2.68 10.55 20.73
CA ARG A 119 -1.85 11.21 19.71
C ARG A 119 -1.14 10.21 18.81
N HIS A 120 -0.72 9.06 19.34
CA HIS A 120 -0.12 7.99 18.55
C HIS A 120 -1.12 7.41 17.55
N LEU A 121 -2.34 7.11 17.98
CA LEU A 121 -3.42 6.64 17.10
C LEU A 121 -3.81 7.68 16.04
N LEU A 122 -3.85 8.96 16.41
CA LEU A 122 -4.10 10.04 15.45
C LEU A 122 -2.97 10.19 14.43
N THR A 123 -1.71 9.97 14.82
CA THR A 123 -0.60 9.94 13.86
C THR A 123 -0.73 8.76 12.90
N TYR A 124 -1.07 7.56 13.40
CA TYR A 124 -1.35 6.39 12.55
C TYR A 124 -2.43 6.69 11.49
N LEU A 125 -3.56 7.30 11.89
CA LEU A 125 -4.61 7.69 10.94
C LEU A 125 -4.12 8.68 9.88
N ILE A 126 -3.33 9.69 10.27
CA ILE A 126 -2.75 10.65 9.32
C ILE A 126 -1.82 9.95 8.32
N GLU A 127 -0.98 9.03 8.79
CA GLU A 127 -0.05 8.27 7.94
C GLU A 127 -0.79 7.39 6.93
N ASP A 128 -1.92 6.80 7.33
CA ASP A 128 -2.77 6.01 6.43
C ASP A 128 -3.45 6.87 5.37
N GLU A 129 -4.03 8.03 5.71
CA GLU A 129 -4.61 8.90 4.68
C GLU A 129 -3.55 9.46 3.73
N GLN A 130 -2.33 9.76 4.22
CA GLN A 130 -1.21 10.13 3.36
C GLN A 130 -0.72 8.97 2.49
N LYS A 131 -0.91 7.72 2.92
CA LYS A 131 -0.67 6.53 2.09
C LYS A 131 -1.72 6.46 0.98
N HIS A 132 -3.00 6.69 1.29
CA HIS A 132 -4.07 6.66 0.31
C HIS A 132 -3.89 7.74 -0.78
N ASP A 133 -3.60 8.99 -0.39
CA ASP A 133 -3.37 10.10 -1.33
C ASP A 133 -2.25 9.77 -2.33
N ARG A 134 -1.17 9.15 -1.85
CA ARG A 134 -0.06 8.69 -2.70
C ARG A 134 -0.47 7.57 -3.66
N LEU A 135 -1.30 6.63 -3.23
CA LEU A 135 -1.78 5.54 -4.09
C LEU A 135 -2.70 6.07 -5.20
N LEU A 136 -3.57 7.03 -4.87
CA LEU A 136 -4.45 7.66 -5.86
C LEU A 136 -3.67 8.52 -6.85
N ALA A 137 -2.66 9.27 -6.39
CA ALA A 137 -1.76 10.02 -7.28
C ALA A 137 -1.01 9.10 -8.27
N GLN A 138 -0.61 7.89 -7.84
CA GLN A 138 0.00 6.92 -8.74
C GLN A 138 -0.98 6.42 -9.82
N LEU A 139 -2.27 6.29 -9.50
CA LEU A 139 -3.31 6.01 -10.50
C LEU A 139 -3.45 7.14 -11.53
N GLU A 140 -3.26 8.39 -11.12
CA GLU A 140 -3.19 9.53 -12.04
C GLU A 140 -1.99 9.45 -12.99
N ASP A 141 -0.82 9.04 -12.48
CA ASP A 141 0.36 8.85 -13.32
C ASP A 141 0.15 7.76 -14.37
N PHE A 142 -0.58 6.68 -14.03
CA PHE A 142 -0.99 5.67 -15.01
C PHE A 142 -1.91 6.26 -16.10
N LYS A 143 -2.87 7.12 -15.73
CA LYS A 143 -3.72 7.83 -16.70
C LYS A 143 -2.88 8.66 -17.68
N ARG A 144 -1.95 9.47 -17.16
CA ARG A 144 -1.09 10.36 -17.97
C ARG A 144 -0.13 9.58 -18.86
N GLY A 145 0.40 8.44 -18.38
CA GLY A 145 1.26 7.56 -19.16
C GLY A 145 0.54 6.87 -20.33
N ILE A 146 -0.76 6.58 -20.17
CA ILE A 146 -1.61 6.00 -21.21
C ILE A 146 -2.13 7.09 -22.19
N TYR A 147 -2.34 8.31 -21.71
CA TYR A 147 -2.76 9.48 -22.51
C TYR A 147 -1.76 10.64 -22.45
N PRO A 148 -0.61 10.56 -23.16
CA PRO A 148 0.38 11.63 -23.15
C PRO A 148 -0.07 12.94 -23.85
N TYR A 149 -1.27 12.98 -24.44
CA TYR A 149 -1.78 14.09 -25.24
C TYR A 149 -3.25 14.47 -24.98
N ALA A 150 -3.85 14.03 -23.87
CA ALA A 150 -5.18 14.48 -23.45
C ALA A 150 -5.11 15.76 -22.62
#